data_AF-A0A4U8S3I1-F1
#
_entry.id   AF-A0A4U8S3I1-F1
#
_cell.length_a   1.000
_cell.length_b   1.000
_cell.length_c   1.000
_cell.angle_alpha   90.00
_cell.angle_beta   90.00
_cell.angle_gamma   90.00
#
_symmetry.space_group_name_H-M   'P 1'
#
loop_
_entity.id
_entity.type
_entity.pdbx_description
1 polymer ?
#
loop_
_entity_poly.entity_id
_entity_poly.type
_entity_poly.pdbx_seq_one_letter_code
_entity_poly.pdbx_strand_id
1 'polypeptide(L)'
;MQKFLIVLGLCLMLAISANAQSPKEAKPSFDCAKAKSKVEKIICSDESEELKNLDRYMAEVYTQLRKELKISKFPDKEKRLKDLLDSQRAFIKNLDKVNSITGAYEERITQLLKLLGEVLDSNNKELCEYARKDQFDENKWQEVPPSVNPPFSIGFCAFGANNRYSVYSWYCTEKKEVIKEAMAKAVKEKEFDYAFPFVFKRKIDINNDGVLDNVILSQGQYFSALWIYKNGKLDAKASGKIYGDDLHFSGAKTEEKVCMEYEVPCMALTTYALPSNKVSGILRSSEFPILSYLTYGVMEFQGKNYITLWSGRFNFDENSTYPETRIYLLEGNKRELKCTY
;
A
#
# COMPACT_ATOMS: atom_id res chain seq x y z
N MET A 1 -28.24 -17.58 -40.25
CA MET A 1 -28.38 -17.09 -38.87
C MET A 1 -27.68 -18.05 -37.92
N GLN A 2 -26.37 -17.84 -37.70
CA GLN A 2 -25.57 -18.63 -36.77
C GLN A 2 -25.39 -17.81 -35.47
N LYS A 3 -25.88 -18.39 -34.36
CA LYS A 3 -25.77 -17.82 -33.02
C LYS A 3 -24.33 -18.02 -32.52
N PHE A 4 -23.60 -16.93 -32.31
CA PHE A 4 -22.31 -16.97 -31.60
C PHE A 4 -22.56 -17.06 -30.09
N LEU A 5 -22.29 -18.23 -29.52
CA LEU A 5 -22.21 -18.44 -28.08
C LEU A 5 -20.95 -17.77 -27.54
N ILE A 6 -21.11 -16.65 -26.85
CA ILE A 6 -20.07 -16.04 -26.01
C ILE A 6 -19.97 -16.88 -24.74
N VAL A 7 -19.03 -17.82 -24.72
CA VAL A 7 -18.68 -18.57 -23.50
C VAL A 7 -17.82 -17.67 -22.63
N LEU A 8 -18.46 -17.07 -21.62
CA LEU A 8 -17.81 -16.37 -20.51
C LEU A 8 -17.19 -17.45 -19.59
N GLY A 9 -15.93 -17.78 -19.81
CA GLY A 9 -15.18 -18.69 -18.95
C GLY A 9 -14.84 -18.03 -17.61
N LEU A 10 -15.66 -18.28 -16.59
CA LEU A 10 -15.25 -18.18 -15.20
C LEU A 10 -14.09 -19.15 -14.95
N CYS A 11 -12.85 -18.65 -14.86
CA CYS A 11 -11.77 -19.40 -14.23
C CYS A 11 -11.74 -19.08 -12.73
N LEU A 12 -12.45 -19.91 -11.95
CA LEU A 12 -12.17 -20.12 -10.53
C LEU A 12 -10.81 -20.81 -10.43
N MET A 13 -9.76 -20.09 -10.04
CA MET A 13 -8.51 -20.70 -9.58
C MET A 13 -8.29 -20.32 -8.13
N LEU A 14 -8.70 -21.21 -7.24
CA LEU A 14 -8.19 -21.29 -5.87
C LEU A 14 -6.75 -21.82 -5.95
N ALA A 15 -5.77 -20.95 -5.69
CA ALA A 15 -4.41 -21.37 -5.41
C ALA A 15 -3.89 -20.58 -4.20
N ILE A 16 -4.06 -21.18 -3.02
CA ILE A 16 -3.34 -20.79 -1.82
C ILE A 16 -1.99 -21.50 -1.91
N SER A 17 -0.91 -20.74 -2.01
CA SER A 17 0.44 -21.25 -1.77
C SER A 17 1.25 -20.13 -1.14
N ALA A 18 1.41 -20.23 0.19
CA ALA A 18 2.38 -19.45 0.93
C ALA A 18 3.78 -19.99 0.60
N ASN A 19 4.57 -19.21 -0.13
CA ASN A 19 6.02 -19.26 -0.11
C ASN A 19 6.51 -17.88 -0.53
N ALA A 20 7.50 -17.35 0.20
CA ALA A 20 8.22 -16.14 -0.18
C ALA A 20 8.96 -16.44 -1.50
N GLN A 21 8.27 -16.15 -2.60
CA GLN A 21 8.76 -16.33 -3.96
C GLN A 21 9.38 -14.99 -4.39
N SER A 22 10.51 -15.06 -5.12
CA SER A 22 11.11 -13.89 -5.78
C SER A 22 10.04 -13.06 -6.51
N PRO A 23 10.27 -11.76 -6.78
CA PRO A 23 9.30 -10.95 -7.52
C PRO A 23 9.03 -11.65 -8.85
N LYS A 24 7.89 -12.34 -8.95
CA LYS A 24 7.41 -12.86 -10.22
C LYS A 24 7.10 -11.62 -11.04
N GLU A 25 7.65 -11.55 -12.26
CA GLU A 25 7.33 -10.54 -13.27
C GLU A 25 5.86 -10.14 -13.18
N ALA A 26 5.60 -8.84 -13.23
CA ALA A 26 4.25 -8.34 -13.15
C ALA A 26 3.39 -8.97 -14.24
N LYS A 27 2.36 -9.73 -13.84
CA LYS A 27 1.39 -10.29 -14.77
C LYS A 27 0.21 -9.33 -14.92
N PRO A 28 -0.23 -9.04 -16.15
CA PRO A 28 -1.49 -8.34 -16.37
C PRO A 28 -2.68 -9.19 -15.88
N SER A 29 -3.88 -8.61 -15.90
CA SER A 29 -5.11 -9.28 -15.44
C SER A 29 -5.58 -10.43 -16.35
N PHE A 30 -4.89 -10.66 -17.46
CA PHE A 30 -5.18 -11.67 -18.47
C PHE A 30 -3.94 -12.48 -18.88
N ASP A 31 -4.18 -13.60 -19.57
CA ASP A 31 -3.12 -14.48 -20.07
C ASP A 31 -2.52 -13.93 -21.37
N CYS A 32 -1.26 -13.49 -21.32
CA CYS A 32 -0.55 -12.95 -22.49
C CYS A 32 -0.44 -13.92 -23.67
N ALA A 33 -0.44 -15.24 -23.43
CA ALA A 33 -0.47 -16.22 -24.51
C ALA A 33 -1.78 -16.21 -25.29
N LYS A 34 -2.84 -15.62 -24.71
CA LYS A 34 -4.18 -15.49 -25.29
C LYS A 34 -4.49 -14.09 -25.77
N ALA A 35 -3.52 -13.16 -25.77
CA ALA A 35 -3.70 -11.79 -26.23
C ALA A 35 -4.14 -11.74 -27.70
N LYS A 36 -5.27 -11.07 -27.98
CA LYS A 36 -5.84 -10.98 -29.34
C LYS A 36 -5.83 -9.55 -29.86
N SER A 37 -6.18 -8.59 -29.01
CA SER A 37 -6.27 -7.18 -29.35
C SER A 37 -4.89 -6.50 -29.42
N LYS A 38 -4.81 -5.37 -30.13
CA LYS A 38 -3.60 -4.54 -30.18
C LYS A 38 -3.17 -4.09 -28.78
N VAL A 39 -4.12 -3.70 -27.93
CA VAL A 39 -3.87 -3.23 -26.57
C VAL A 39 -3.33 -4.34 -25.68
N GLU A 40 -3.94 -5.53 -25.71
CA GLU A 40 -3.43 -6.68 -24.95
C GLU A 40 -1.99 -7.03 -25.33
N LYS A 41 -1.66 -6.97 -26.63
CA LYS A 41 -0.28 -7.19 -27.10
C LYS A 41 0.68 -6.13 -26.59
N ILE A 42 0.30 -4.85 -26.63
CA ILE A 42 1.09 -3.73 -26.09
C ILE A 42 1.39 -3.95 -24.61
N ILE A 43 0.36 -4.28 -23.81
CA ILE A 43 0.51 -4.55 -22.37
C ILE A 43 1.48 -5.72 -22.16
N CYS A 44 1.34 -6.81 -22.91
CA CYS A 44 2.22 -7.97 -22.77
C CYS A 44 3.67 -7.70 -23.17
N SER A 45 3.90 -6.86 -24.17
CA SER A 45 5.23 -6.45 -24.63
C SER A 45 5.85 -5.31 -23.80
N ASP A 46 5.15 -4.78 -22.80
CA ASP A 46 5.68 -3.68 -21.98
C ASP A 46 6.84 -4.15 -21.10
N GLU A 47 8.05 -3.77 -21.51
CA GLU A 47 9.32 -4.05 -20.80
C GLU A 47 9.48 -3.22 -19.53
N SER A 48 8.80 -2.07 -19.43
CA SER A 48 8.81 -1.26 -18.21
C SER A 48 7.94 -1.85 -17.11
N GLU A 49 7.08 -2.80 -17.47
CA GLU A 49 6.01 -3.42 -16.69
C GLU A 49 4.89 -2.47 -16.25
N GLU A 50 5.03 -1.14 -16.37
CA GLU A 50 4.04 -0.15 -15.94
C GLU A 50 2.61 -0.50 -16.33
N LEU A 51 2.38 -0.82 -17.61
CA LEU A 51 1.05 -1.14 -18.14
C LEU A 51 0.52 -2.47 -17.62
N LYS A 52 1.38 -3.46 -17.39
CA LYS A 52 0.96 -4.76 -16.80
C LYS A 52 0.41 -4.55 -15.39
N ASN A 53 0.99 -3.61 -14.66
CA ASN A 53 0.60 -3.29 -13.28
C ASN A 53 -0.64 -2.44 -13.20
N LEU A 54 -0.74 -1.42 -14.04
CA LEU A 54 -1.95 -0.61 -14.17
C LEU A 54 -3.15 -1.49 -14.56
N ASP A 55 -2.95 -2.43 -15.50
CA ASP A 55 -4.00 -3.36 -15.90
C ASP A 55 -4.45 -4.28 -14.75
N ARG A 56 -3.48 -4.91 -14.06
CA ARG A 56 -3.77 -5.74 -12.89
C ARG A 56 -4.49 -4.94 -11.80
N TYR A 57 -4.00 -3.75 -11.48
CA TYR A 57 -4.56 -2.93 -10.43
C TYR A 57 -5.98 -2.48 -10.75
N MET A 58 -6.22 -2.00 -11.97
CA MET A 58 -7.56 -1.64 -12.42
C MET A 58 -8.53 -2.83 -12.28
N ALA A 59 -8.10 -4.04 -12.62
CA ALA A 59 -8.92 -5.24 -12.48
C ALA A 59 -9.22 -5.59 -11.01
N GLU A 60 -8.26 -5.40 -10.11
CA GLU A 60 -8.42 -5.58 -8.66
C GLU A 60 -9.42 -4.57 -8.08
N VAL A 61 -9.26 -3.28 -8.37
CA VAL A 61 -10.20 -2.21 -7.95
C VAL A 61 -11.59 -2.48 -8.51
N TYR A 62 -11.70 -2.81 -9.80
CA TYR A 62 -12.99 -3.13 -10.43
C TYR A 62 -13.68 -4.32 -9.75
N THR A 63 -12.91 -5.39 -9.47
CA THR A 63 -13.44 -6.60 -8.81
C THR A 63 -13.93 -6.29 -7.41
N GLN A 64 -13.16 -5.51 -6.65
CA GLN A 64 -13.53 -5.07 -5.32
C GLN A 64 -14.76 -4.17 -5.34
N LEU A 65 -14.78 -3.13 -6.17
CA LEU A 65 -15.93 -2.25 -6.36
C LEU A 65 -17.20 -3.04 -6.68
N ARG A 66 -17.11 -4.00 -7.61
CA ARG A 66 -18.25 -4.85 -7.95
C ARG A 66 -18.70 -5.72 -6.78
N LYS A 67 -17.78 -6.24 -5.96
CA LYS A 67 -18.10 -7.02 -4.75
C LYS A 67 -18.83 -6.15 -3.73
N GLU A 68 -18.27 -4.99 -3.40
CA GLU A 68 -18.82 -4.07 -2.39
C GLU A 68 -20.17 -3.48 -2.84
N LEU A 69 -20.33 -3.20 -4.14
CA LEU A 69 -21.58 -2.66 -4.68
C LEU A 69 -22.73 -3.66 -4.60
N LYS A 70 -22.47 -4.97 -4.77
CA LYS A 70 -23.51 -6.03 -4.65
C LYS A 70 -24.13 -6.08 -3.26
N ILE A 71 -23.31 -5.88 -2.23
CA ILE A 71 -23.74 -5.90 -0.83
C ILE A 71 -24.18 -4.52 -0.33
N SER A 72 -24.11 -3.50 -1.18
CA SER A 72 -24.43 -2.13 -0.79
C SER A 72 -25.91 -1.89 -0.51
N LYS A 73 -26.15 -0.83 0.28
CA LYS A 73 -27.48 -0.37 0.67
C LYS A 73 -28.10 0.61 -0.34
N PHE A 74 -27.45 0.84 -1.49
CA PHE A 74 -28.00 1.73 -2.51
C PHE A 74 -29.31 1.17 -3.10
N PRO A 75 -30.38 1.98 -3.18
CA PRO A 75 -31.65 1.52 -3.74
C PRO A 75 -31.54 1.19 -5.23
N ASP A 76 -30.59 1.78 -5.95
CA ASP A 76 -30.33 1.61 -7.38
C ASP A 76 -29.12 0.71 -7.69
N LYS A 77 -28.68 -0.14 -6.75
CA LYS A 77 -27.45 -0.95 -6.90
C LYS A 77 -27.37 -1.80 -8.16
N GLU A 78 -28.49 -2.37 -8.62
CA GLU A 78 -28.52 -3.20 -9.85
C GLU A 78 -28.26 -2.36 -11.10
N LYS A 79 -28.82 -1.14 -11.12
CA LYS A 79 -28.54 -0.17 -12.19
C LYS A 79 -27.06 0.25 -12.15
N ARG A 80 -26.52 0.57 -10.96
CA ARG A 80 -25.09 0.92 -10.80
C ARG A 80 -24.16 -0.22 -11.22
N LEU A 81 -24.50 -1.48 -10.93
CA LEU A 81 -23.74 -2.65 -11.37
C LEU A 81 -23.71 -2.78 -12.90
N LYS A 82 -24.86 -2.54 -13.54
CA LYS A 82 -24.97 -2.53 -15.00
C LYS A 82 -24.15 -1.38 -15.60
N ASP A 83 -24.28 -0.17 -15.08
CA ASP A 83 -23.56 1.02 -15.56
C ASP A 83 -22.04 0.87 -15.37
N LEU A 84 -21.61 0.26 -14.27
CA LEU A 84 -20.20 -0.09 -14.03
C LEU A 84 -19.68 -1.09 -15.07
N LEU A 85 -20.45 -2.14 -15.39
CA LEU A 85 -20.07 -3.12 -16.40
C LEU A 85 -20.01 -2.49 -17.80
N ASP A 86 -21.02 -1.70 -18.16
CA ASP A 86 -21.11 -1.07 -19.48
C ASP A 86 -20.01 -0.03 -19.67
N SER A 87 -19.73 0.79 -18.65
CA SER A 87 -18.61 1.74 -18.69
C SER A 87 -17.25 1.04 -18.79
N GLN A 88 -17.05 -0.08 -18.09
CA GLN A 88 -15.79 -0.84 -18.18
C GLN A 88 -15.59 -1.45 -19.56
N ARG A 89 -16.65 -1.98 -20.17
CA ARG A 89 -16.62 -2.48 -21.55
C ARG A 89 -16.34 -1.37 -22.55
N ALA A 90 -16.97 -0.20 -22.37
CA ALA A 90 -16.75 0.96 -23.22
C ALA A 90 -15.30 1.46 -23.13
N PHE A 91 -14.72 1.50 -21.92
CA PHE A 91 -13.32 1.83 -21.70
C PHE A 91 -12.40 0.89 -22.48
N ILE A 92 -12.51 -0.43 -22.25
CA ILE A 92 -11.66 -1.44 -22.92
C ILE A 92 -11.79 -1.35 -24.44
N LYS A 93 -13.01 -1.14 -24.96
CA LYS A 93 -13.28 -1.04 -26.41
C LYS A 93 -12.62 0.17 -27.07
N ASN A 94 -12.34 1.24 -26.33
CA ASN A 94 -11.78 2.48 -26.87
C ASN A 94 -10.31 2.71 -26.47
N LEU A 95 -9.70 1.79 -25.73
CA LEU A 95 -8.29 1.87 -25.32
C LEU A 95 -7.31 1.94 -26.50
N ASP A 96 -7.67 1.43 -27.67
CA ASP A 96 -6.84 1.48 -28.87
C ASP A 96 -6.87 2.84 -29.59
N LYS A 97 -7.75 3.77 -29.16
CA LYS A 97 -7.97 5.08 -29.76
C LYS A 97 -7.42 6.25 -28.95
N VAL A 98 -6.88 6.00 -27.75
CA VAL A 98 -6.36 7.06 -26.89
C VAL A 98 -4.91 7.40 -27.25
N ASN A 99 -4.52 8.65 -26.99
CA ASN A 99 -3.15 9.12 -27.23
C ASN A 99 -2.14 8.54 -26.22
N SER A 100 -2.59 8.24 -25.01
CA SER A 100 -1.79 7.66 -23.93
C SER A 100 -2.56 6.54 -23.24
N ILE A 101 -2.15 5.29 -23.46
CA ILE A 101 -2.76 4.12 -22.82
C ILE A 101 -2.53 4.20 -21.31
N THR A 102 -1.31 4.52 -20.87
CA THR A 102 -0.96 4.69 -19.45
C THR A 102 -1.87 5.72 -18.78
N GLY A 103 -2.01 6.92 -19.36
CA GLY A 103 -2.86 7.97 -18.79
C GLY A 103 -4.33 7.56 -18.73
N ALA A 104 -4.84 6.86 -19.75
CA ALA A 104 -6.20 6.34 -19.73
C ALA A 104 -6.43 5.31 -18.62
N TYR A 105 -5.45 4.45 -18.32
CA TYR A 105 -5.52 3.54 -17.17
C TYR A 105 -5.51 4.31 -15.83
N GLU A 106 -4.63 5.28 -15.66
CA GLU A 106 -4.53 6.09 -14.43
C GLU A 106 -5.84 6.85 -14.15
N GLU A 107 -6.41 7.48 -15.18
CA GLU A 107 -7.71 8.16 -15.10
C GLU A 107 -8.82 7.17 -14.73
N ARG A 108 -8.86 6.00 -15.37
CA ARG A 108 -9.89 5.00 -15.12
C ARG A 108 -9.79 4.43 -13.71
N ILE A 109 -8.58 4.12 -13.24
CA ILE A 109 -8.34 3.65 -11.87
C ILE A 109 -8.83 4.69 -10.87
N THR A 110 -8.51 5.97 -11.07
CA THR A 110 -8.96 7.07 -10.21
C THR A 110 -10.49 7.15 -10.15
N GLN A 111 -11.18 7.03 -11.29
CA GLN A 111 -12.65 6.98 -11.33
C GLN A 111 -13.21 5.79 -10.55
N LEU A 112 -12.62 4.59 -10.73
CA LEU A 112 -13.07 3.38 -10.03
C LEU A 112 -12.83 3.47 -8.52
N LEU A 113 -11.73 4.09 -8.09
CA LEU A 113 -11.43 4.30 -6.67
C LEU A 113 -12.39 5.27 -6.00
N LYS A 114 -12.78 6.35 -6.68
CA LYS A 114 -13.83 7.27 -6.18
C LYS A 114 -15.15 6.54 -5.97
N LEU A 115 -15.60 5.78 -6.98
CA LEU A 115 -16.80 4.97 -6.87
C LEU A 115 -16.69 3.93 -5.75
N LEU A 116 -15.50 3.35 -5.56
CA LEU A 116 -15.25 2.42 -4.45
C LEU A 116 -15.35 3.12 -3.10
N GLY A 117 -14.82 4.34 -2.96
CA GLY A 117 -14.99 5.18 -1.79
C GLY A 117 -16.45 5.45 -1.45
N GLU A 118 -17.26 5.88 -2.43
CA GLU A 118 -18.70 6.12 -2.26
C GLU A 118 -19.45 4.85 -1.79
N VAL A 119 -19.13 3.70 -2.38
CA VAL A 119 -19.74 2.42 -2.01
C VAL A 119 -19.33 2.00 -0.62
N LEU A 120 -18.05 2.12 -0.28
CA LEU A 120 -17.53 1.79 1.04
C LEU A 120 -18.07 2.71 2.13
N ASP A 121 -18.22 4.00 1.86
CA ASP A 121 -18.90 4.97 2.73
C ASP A 121 -20.34 4.57 2.97
N SER A 122 -21.07 4.16 1.94
CA SER A 122 -22.45 3.67 2.11
C SER A 122 -22.50 2.41 2.97
N ASN A 123 -21.57 1.48 2.75
CA ASN A 123 -21.51 0.20 3.44
C ASN A 123 -21.07 0.35 4.91
N ASN A 124 -20.18 1.30 5.20
CA ASN A 124 -19.51 1.48 6.48
C ASN A 124 -19.66 2.91 7.04
N LYS A 125 -20.83 3.54 6.84
CA LYS A 125 -21.06 4.97 7.11
C LYS A 125 -20.50 5.48 8.43
N GLU A 126 -20.87 4.88 9.55
CA GLU A 126 -20.43 5.33 10.87
C GLU A 126 -18.91 5.22 11.04
N LEU A 127 -18.32 4.13 10.56
CA LEU A 127 -16.86 3.93 10.59
C LEU A 127 -16.14 4.98 9.75
N CYS A 128 -16.62 5.26 8.53
CA CYS A 128 -15.95 6.21 7.65
C CYS A 128 -16.17 7.66 8.08
N GLU A 129 -17.30 7.99 8.71
CA GLU A 129 -17.52 9.30 9.35
C GLU A 129 -16.63 9.49 10.58
N TYR A 130 -16.42 8.42 11.35
CA TYR A 130 -15.49 8.42 12.48
C TYR A 130 -14.03 8.57 12.01
N ALA A 131 -13.60 7.77 11.03
CA ALA A 131 -12.24 7.78 10.50
C ALA A 131 -11.79 9.16 10.00
N ARG A 132 -12.68 9.93 9.37
CA ARG A 132 -12.37 11.30 8.91
C ARG A 132 -12.10 12.30 10.04
N LYS A 133 -12.54 11.99 11.25
CA LYS A 133 -12.37 12.82 12.45
C LYS A 133 -11.32 12.24 13.40
N ASP A 134 -10.92 10.99 13.19
CA ASP A 134 -9.95 10.31 14.03
C ASP A 134 -8.60 11.03 13.94
N GLN A 135 -8.01 11.25 15.11
CA GLN A 135 -6.69 11.86 15.23
C GLN A 135 -5.82 10.89 16.02
N PHE A 136 -4.54 10.87 15.68
CA PHE A 136 -3.59 10.03 16.40
C PHE A 136 -3.52 10.45 17.87
N ASP A 137 -3.99 9.58 18.76
CA ASP A 137 -3.96 9.79 20.20
C ASP A 137 -2.67 9.19 20.78
N GLU A 138 -1.63 10.01 20.86
CA GLU A 138 -0.32 9.65 21.43
C GLU A 138 -0.43 9.08 22.85
N ASN A 139 -1.43 9.49 23.63
CA ASN A 139 -1.59 9.03 25.03
C ASN A 139 -1.93 7.54 25.13
N LYS A 140 -2.45 6.94 24.04
CA LYS A 140 -2.71 5.49 23.98
C LYS A 140 -1.44 4.67 23.76
N TRP A 141 -0.33 5.33 23.45
CA TRP A 141 0.93 4.70 23.11
C TRP A 141 1.98 4.97 24.18
N GLN A 142 2.85 3.98 24.39
CA GLN A 142 4.06 4.21 25.18
C GLN A 142 5.19 4.59 24.22
N GLU A 143 5.72 5.81 24.37
CA GLU A 143 6.95 6.20 23.68
C GLU A 143 8.12 5.33 24.12
N VAL A 144 8.93 4.91 23.15
CA VAL A 144 10.15 4.14 23.33
C VAL A 144 11.32 5.12 23.26
N PRO A 145 12.07 5.32 24.35
CA PRO A 145 13.17 6.27 24.35
C PRO A 145 14.29 5.82 23.41
N PRO A 146 15.09 6.78 22.89
CA PRO A 146 16.26 6.47 22.10
C PRO A 146 17.20 5.45 22.75
N SER A 147 17.57 4.42 21.98
CA SER A 147 18.39 3.32 22.48
C SER A 147 19.15 2.59 21.38
N VAL A 148 20.33 2.06 21.72
CA VAL A 148 21.04 1.10 20.87
C VAL A 148 20.34 -0.27 20.78
N ASN A 149 19.34 -0.50 21.64
CA ASN A 149 18.64 -1.78 21.73
C ASN A 149 17.23 -1.72 21.09
N PRO A 150 16.71 -2.87 20.62
CA PRO A 150 15.34 -2.99 20.14
C PRO A 150 14.29 -2.65 21.21
N PRO A 151 13.08 -2.17 20.82
CA PRO A 151 12.62 -2.00 19.44
C PRO A 151 13.10 -0.69 18.80
N PHE A 152 13.64 0.27 19.57
CA PHE A 152 14.08 1.57 19.04
C PHE A 152 15.14 1.43 17.97
N SER A 153 16.22 0.68 18.23
CA SER A 153 17.33 0.55 17.26
C SER A 153 16.90 -0.13 15.96
N ILE A 154 15.96 -1.08 16.05
CA ILE A 154 15.37 -1.67 14.86
C ILE A 154 14.53 -0.63 14.14
N GLY A 155 13.65 0.10 14.83
CA GLY A 155 12.82 1.14 14.21
C GLY A 155 13.62 2.28 13.59
N PHE A 156 14.78 2.62 14.16
CA PHE A 156 15.68 3.64 13.63
C PHE A 156 16.31 3.23 12.32
N CYS A 157 17.03 2.10 12.30
CA CYS A 157 17.63 1.65 11.05
C CYS A 157 16.54 1.26 10.04
N ALA A 158 15.39 0.77 10.53
CA ALA A 158 14.32 0.26 9.70
C ALA A 158 13.39 1.30 9.09
N PHE A 159 13.03 2.32 9.85
CA PHE A 159 11.90 3.18 9.55
C PHE A 159 12.19 4.68 9.77
N GLY A 160 13.44 5.03 10.09
CA GLY A 160 13.75 6.34 10.64
C GLY A 160 14.25 7.41 9.68
N ALA A 161 14.84 7.07 8.53
CA ALA A 161 15.61 8.07 7.81
C ALA A 161 15.77 7.87 6.31
N ASN A 162 15.97 9.00 5.62
CA ASN A 162 16.34 9.16 4.22
C ASN A 162 17.63 10.02 4.18
N ASN A 163 18.73 9.60 3.52
CA ASN A 163 20.00 10.39 3.51
C ASN A 163 19.82 11.75 2.85
N ARG A 164 18.76 11.96 2.07
CA ARG A 164 18.48 13.29 1.50
C ARG A 164 18.19 14.34 2.59
N TYR A 165 17.82 13.91 3.79
CA TYR A 165 17.38 14.80 4.88
C TYR A 165 17.97 14.48 6.27
N SER A 166 18.77 13.41 6.44
CA SER A 166 19.41 13.05 7.73
C SER A 166 20.71 12.24 7.52
N VAL A 167 21.60 12.22 8.53
CA VAL A 167 22.95 11.65 8.44
C VAL A 167 23.00 10.17 8.87
N TYR A 168 22.36 9.30 8.10
CA TYR A 168 22.09 7.90 8.48
C TYR A 168 23.24 6.91 8.24
N SER A 169 24.06 7.11 7.20
CA SER A 169 25.20 6.22 6.90
C SER A 169 26.20 6.10 8.05
N TRP A 170 26.17 7.04 9.00
CA TRP A 170 27.04 7.04 10.18
C TRP A 170 26.52 6.20 11.35
N TYR A 171 25.23 5.84 11.34
CA TYR A 171 24.58 5.15 12.48
C TYR A 171 24.09 3.74 12.16
N CYS A 172 24.03 3.35 10.89
CA CYS A 172 23.55 2.04 10.46
C CYS A 172 24.54 1.37 9.50
N THR A 173 24.70 0.06 9.64
CA THR A 173 25.50 -0.76 8.72
C THR A 173 24.72 -1.04 7.43
N GLU A 174 25.39 -1.54 6.38
CA GLU A 174 24.73 -2.05 5.18
C GLU A 174 23.74 -3.20 5.48
N LYS A 175 23.99 -3.94 6.58
CA LYS A 175 23.09 -4.97 7.12
C LYS A 175 21.96 -4.41 7.99
N LYS A 176 21.85 -3.08 8.06
CA LYS A 176 20.81 -2.30 8.77
C LYS A 176 20.73 -2.58 10.25
N GLU A 177 21.89 -2.89 10.80
CA GLU A 177 22.10 -2.95 12.23
C GLU A 177 22.62 -1.60 12.69
N VAL A 178 22.18 -1.15 13.87
CA VAL A 178 22.70 0.07 14.47
C VAL A 178 24.19 -0.11 14.78
N ILE A 179 25.00 0.85 14.33
CA ILE A 179 26.39 1.05 14.75
C ILE A 179 26.32 1.54 16.20
N LYS A 180 26.47 0.59 17.14
CA LYS A 180 26.22 0.81 18.57
C LYS A 180 26.99 2.00 19.15
N GLU A 181 28.25 2.17 18.76
CA GLU A 181 29.12 3.24 19.27
C GLU A 181 28.64 4.62 18.81
N ALA A 182 28.38 4.78 17.51
CA ALA A 182 27.88 6.03 16.94
C ALA A 182 26.53 6.42 17.54
N MET A 183 25.60 5.47 17.65
CA MET A 183 24.29 5.69 18.25
C MET A 183 24.39 6.02 19.74
N ALA A 184 25.21 5.28 20.51
CA ALA A 184 25.38 5.54 21.94
C ALA A 184 25.95 6.93 22.21
N LYS A 185 26.94 7.35 21.40
CA LYS A 185 27.53 8.69 21.47
C LYS A 185 26.44 9.74 21.25
N ALA A 186 25.68 9.60 20.18
CA ALA A 186 24.77 10.64 19.80
C ALA A 186 23.51 10.68 20.72
N VAL A 187 23.08 9.54 21.29
CA VAL A 187 22.05 9.49 22.38
C VAL A 187 22.52 10.25 23.60
N LYS A 188 23.79 10.12 23.97
CA LYS A 188 24.37 10.83 25.11
C LYS A 188 24.48 12.33 24.85
N GLU A 189 24.85 12.71 23.64
CA GLU A 189 25.12 14.10 23.24
C GLU A 189 23.85 14.87 22.83
N LYS A 190 22.69 14.18 22.73
CA LYS A 190 21.40 14.75 22.30
C LYS A 190 21.50 15.49 20.96
N GLU A 191 22.28 14.99 20.01
CA GLU A 191 22.50 15.62 18.69
C GLU A 191 21.26 15.56 17.76
N PHE A 192 20.05 15.45 18.31
CA PHE A 192 19.00 14.57 17.76
C PHE A 192 17.62 15.20 17.53
N ASP A 193 17.41 16.47 17.85
CA ASP A 193 16.08 17.08 17.93
C ASP A 193 15.23 17.03 16.63
N TYR A 194 15.82 16.73 15.45
CA TYR A 194 15.10 16.75 14.18
C TYR A 194 15.28 15.50 13.29
N ALA A 195 16.05 14.49 13.72
CA ALA A 195 16.54 13.43 12.82
C ALA A 195 16.12 11.99 13.17
N PHE A 196 15.49 11.77 14.34
CA PHE A 196 15.06 10.45 14.80
C PHE A 196 13.56 10.21 14.57
N PRO A 197 13.15 8.96 14.27
CA PRO A 197 11.75 8.61 14.34
C PRO A 197 11.28 8.61 15.80
N PHE A 198 10.05 9.04 15.99
CA PHE A 198 9.30 8.73 17.20
C PHE A 198 8.89 7.27 17.15
N VAL A 199 9.34 6.48 18.13
CA VAL A 199 9.00 5.06 18.20
C VAL A 199 8.03 4.87 19.35
N PHE A 200 6.88 4.33 19.03
CA PHE A 200 5.80 4.05 19.95
C PHE A 200 5.58 2.54 20.03
N LYS A 201 5.20 2.07 21.21
CA LYS A 201 4.76 0.69 21.40
C LYS A 201 3.41 0.65 22.09
N ARG A 202 2.58 -0.30 21.69
CA ARG A 202 1.27 -0.54 22.29
C ARG A 202 0.92 -2.01 22.17
N LYS A 203 0.26 -2.53 23.20
CA LYS A 203 -0.26 -3.90 23.18
C LYS A 203 -1.71 -3.86 22.71
N ILE A 204 -1.99 -4.37 21.51
CA ILE A 204 -3.29 -4.26 20.83
C ILE A 204 -3.67 -5.55 20.12
N ASP A 205 -4.98 -5.80 20.02
CA ASP A 205 -5.54 -6.88 19.20
C ASP A 205 -5.66 -6.41 17.74
N ILE A 206 -4.52 -6.35 17.05
CA ILE A 206 -4.46 -5.82 15.68
C ILE A 206 -5.14 -6.75 14.66
N ASN A 207 -5.21 -8.05 14.96
CA ASN A 207 -5.83 -9.07 14.10
C ASN A 207 -7.33 -9.27 14.38
N ASN A 208 -7.87 -8.57 15.38
CA ASN A 208 -9.25 -8.70 15.87
C ASN A 208 -9.63 -10.17 16.15
N ASP A 209 -8.70 -10.94 16.72
CA ASP A 209 -8.86 -12.38 17.01
C ASP A 209 -8.83 -12.68 18.52
N GLY A 210 -8.82 -11.65 19.36
CA GLY A 210 -8.74 -11.72 20.82
C GLY A 210 -7.32 -11.83 21.34
N VAL A 211 -6.29 -11.89 20.48
CA VAL A 211 -4.89 -11.99 20.90
C VAL A 211 -4.21 -10.64 20.82
N LEU A 212 -3.69 -10.19 21.96
CA LEU A 212 -2.95 -8.94 22.05
C LEU A 212 -1.49 -9.11 21.55
N ASP A 213 -1.15 -8.45 20.46
CA ASP A 213 0.20 -8.33 19.91
C ASP A 213 0.92 -7.08 20.46
N ASN A 214 2.24 -7.15 20.60
CA ASN A 214 3.04 -5.94 20.81
C ASN A 214 3.26 -5.27 19.46
N VAL A 215 2.59 -4.15 19.24
CA VAL A 215 2.69 -3.39 18.01
C VAL A 215 3.64 -2.22 18.22
N ILE A 216 4.57 -2.07 17.28
CA ILE A 216 5.51 -0.97 17.20
C ILE A 216 5.07 -0.07 16.07
N LEU A 217 4.87 1.21 16.39
CA LEU A 217 4.63 2.26 15.44
C LEU A 217 5.87 3.16 15.42
N SER A 218 6.57 3.21 14.30
CA SER A 218 7.71 4.10 14.11
C SER A 218 7.29 5.22 13.17
N GLN A 219 7.36 6.46 13.61
CA GLN A 219 7.01 7.66 12.86
C GLN A 219 8.26 8.51 12.62
N GLY A 220 8.80 8.45 11.41
CA GLY A 220 9.79 9.39 10.93
C GLY A 220 9.15 10.66 10.35
N GLN A 221 9.99 11.63 9.99
CA GLN A 221 9.56 12.91 9.39
C GLN A 221 8.76 12.75 8.09
N TYR A 222 9.01 11.66 7.35
CA TYR A 222 8.46 11.45 6.02
C TYR A 222 7.67 10.14 5.92
N PHE A 223 7.92 9.16 6.77
CA PHE A 223 7.26 7.88 6.66
C PHE A 223 7.06 7.26 8.03
N SER A 224 6.04 6.43 8.15
CA SER A 224 5.86 5.60 9.32
C SER A 224 5.63 4.15 8.97
N ALA A 225 5.80 3.30 9.97
CA ALA A 225 5.69 1.87 9.84
C ALA A 225 5.01 1.27 11.07
N LEU A 226 4.17 0.26 10.85
CA LEU A 226 3.44 -0.46 11.88
C LEU A 226 3.83 -1.95 11.83
N TRP A 227 4.42 -2.46 12.89
CA TRP A 227 4.99 -3.81 12.93
C TRP A 227 4.62 -4.57 14.18
N ILE A 228 4.59 -5.90 14.06
CA ILE A 228 4.42 -6.82 15.19
C ILE A 228 5.79 -7.21 15.74
N TYR A 229 5.98 -7.02 17.05
CA TYR A 229 7.19 -7.35 17.79
C TYR A 229 6.98 -8.55 18.71
N LYS A 230 7.75 -9.62 18.49
CA LYS A 230 7.59 -10.90 19.18
C LYS A 230 8.95 -11.54 19.44
N ASN A 231 9.12 -12.09 20.64
CA ASN A 231 10.34 -12.81 21.03
C ASN A 231 11.63 -11.98 20.84
N GLY A 232 11.59 -10.69 21.17
CA GLY A 232 12.76 -9.81 21.09
C GLY A 232 13.14 -9.34 19.68
N LYS A 233 12.28 -9.55 18.68
CA LYS A 233 12.52 -9.13 17.29
C LYS A 233 11.24 -8.73 16.55
N LEU A 234 11.38 -8.01 15.44
CA LEU A 234 10.26 -7.79 14.51
C LEU A 234 9.87 -9.11 13.83
N ASP A 235 8.58 -9.39 13.77
CA ASP A 235 8.02 -10.56 13.10
C ASP A 235 7.55 -10.16 11.70
N ALA A 236 8.39 -10.40 10.70
CA ALA A 236 8.08 -10.07 9.30
C ALA A 236 6.87 -10.83 8.76
N LYS A 237 6.66 -12.08 9.20
CA LYS A 237 5.53 -12.88 8.73
C LYS A 237 4.20 -12.38 9.31
N ALA A 238 4.20 -12.01 10.60
CA ALA A 238 3.02 -11.45 11.25
C ALA A 238 2.71 -10.04 10.70
N SER A 239 3.75 -9.21 10.58
CA SER A 239 3.65 -7.86 9.99
C SER A 239 3.20 -7.92 8.53
N GLY A 240 3.55 -9.02 7.82
CA GLY A 240 2.92 -9.57 6.61
C GLY A 240 1.57 -9.00 6.24
N LYS A 241 0.67 -9.10 7.20
CA LYS A 241 -0.76 -8.93 7.01
C LYS A 241 -1.23 -7.49 7.19
N ILE A 242 -0.45 -6.66 7.89
CA ILE A 242 -0.72 -5.23 8.08
C ILE A 242 -0.58 -4.50 6.76
N TYR A 243 0.43 -4.92 6.00
CA TYR A 243 0.74 -4.40 4.69
C TYR A 243 0.02 -5.21 3.63
N GLY A 244 -0.29 -4.57 2.52
CA GLY A 244 -0.92 -5.23 1.41
C GLY A 244 -0.77 -4.37 0.18
N ASP A 245 -1.36 -4.84 -0.91
CA ASP A 245 -1.00 -4.39 -2.25
C ASP A 245 -1.58 -3.02 -2.60
N ASP A 246 -2.31 -2.38 -1.70
CA ASP A 246 -3.13 -1.16 -1.90
C ASP A 246 -2.43 0.03 -2.52
N LEU A 247 -1.15 0.07 -2.23
CA LEU A 247 -0.17 0.83 -2.93
C LEU A 247 0.26 -0.18 -4.01
N HIS A 248 -0.48 -0.19 -5.14
CA HIS A 248 -0.28 -1.19 -6.19
C HIS A 248 0.93 -0.85 -6.97
N PHE A 249 1.96 -1.40 -6.41
CA PHE A 249 3.24 -1.06 -6.71
C PHE A 249 3.90 -2.45 -7.22
N SER A 250 4.36 -2.74 -8.45
CA SER A 250 5.45 -3.68 -8.86
C SER A 250 6.03 -3.35 -10.24
N GLY A 251 7.34 -3.36 -10.49
CA GLY A 251 7.90 -3.25 -11.83
C GLY A 251 9.37 -3.65 -11.82
N ALA A 252 9.84 -4.49 -12.74
CA ALA A 252 11.22 -5.02 -12.75
C ALA A 252 12.30 -3.93 -12.72
N LYS A 253 11.96 -2.69 -13.09
CA LYS A 253 12.84 -1.51 -13.06
C LYS A 253 12.49 -0.48 -11.97
N THR A 254 11.55 -0.76 -11.07
CA THR A 254 11.21 0.17 -9.97
C THR A 254 12.39 0.29 -9.00
N GLU A 255 12.98 -0.83 -8.61
CA GLU A 255 14.21 -0.87 -7.83
C GLU A 255 15.32 -0.16 -8.61
N GLU A 256 15.60 -0.56 -9.85
CA GLU A 256 16.62 0.07 -10.70
C GLU A 256 16.44 1.59 -10.80
N LYS A 257 15.24 2.11 -11.08
CA LYS A 257 14.98 3.56 -11.19
C LYS A 257 15.08 4.30 -9.86
N VAL A 258 14.51 3.73 -8.79
CA VAL A 258 14.62 4.31 -7.44
C VAL A 258 16.08 4.29 -6.97
N CYS A 259 16.84 3.24 -7.31
CA CYS A 259 18.26 3.06 -6.97
C CYS A 259 19.22 3.86 -7.85
N MET A 260 18.88 4.13 -9.11
CA MET A 260 19.67 4.98 -10.00
C MET A 260 19.56 6.46 -9.62
N GLU A 261 18.40 6.90 -9.14
CA GLU A 261 18.17 8.31 -8.80
C GLU A 261 18.38 8.60 -7.30
N TYR A 262 18.15 7.62 -6.41
CA TYR A 262 18.18 7.83 -4.96
C TYR A 262 18.69 6.59 -4.17
N GLU A 263 19.95 6.64 -3.74
CA GLU A 263 20.64 5.56 -3.00
C GLU A 263 19.91 5.08 -1.72
N VAL A 264 19.22 5.98 -1.00
CA VAL A 264 18.59 5.63 0.29
C VAL A 264 17.15 5.14 0.20
N PRO A 265 16.28 5.72 -0.63
CA PRO A 265 15.01 5.12 -0.97
C PRO A 265 15.18 3.72 -1.55
N CYS A 266 16.25 3.48 -2.28
CA CYS A 266 16.69 2.15 -2.70
C CYS A 266 17.03 1.25 -1.51
N MET A 267 17.87 1.71 -0.58
CA MET A 267 18.11 0.98 0.67
C MET A 267 16.84 0.78 1.48
N ALA A 268 15.85 1.68 1.50
CA ALA A 268 14.59 1.43 2.20
C ALA A 268 13.73 0.37 1.48
N LEU A 269 13.64 0.48 0.15
CA LEU A 269 12.84 -0.37 -0.75
C LEU A 269 13.35 -1.82 -0.84
N THR A 270 14.67 -2.01 -0.97
CA THR A 270 15.34 -3.34 -1.08
C THR A 270 15.43 -4.09 0.24
N THR A 271 15.19 -3.39 1.34
CA THR A 271 15.46 -3.90 2.69
C THR A 271 14.22 -4.20 3.47
N TYR A 272 13.30 -3.25 3.51
CA TYR A 272 12.18 -3.31 4.42
C TYR A 272 11.02 -4.05 3.87
N ALA A 273 11.15 -4.58 2.63
CA ALA A 273 10.23 -5.49 1.97
C ALA A 273 8.89 -5.35 2.68
N LEU A 274 8.24 -4.19 2.48
CA LEU A 274 6.93 -3.92 3.07
C LEU A 274 6.21 -5.25 2.98
N PRO A 275 5.67 -5.82 4.05
CA PRO A 275 5.33 -7.24 4.04
C PRO A 275 4.37 -7.76 2.93
N SER A 276 3.99 -6.95 1.93
CA SER A 276 3.87 -7.38 0.54
C SER A 276 5.05 -6.89 -0.36
N ASN A 277 5.81 -7.83 -0.93
CA ASN A 277 6.86 -7.62 -1.95
C ASN A 277 6.32 -7.03 -3.28
N LYS A 278 5.54 -5.96 -3.23
CA LYS A 278 4.88 -5.37 -4.38
C LYS A 278 5.01 -3.85 -4.22
N VAL A 279 6.04 -3.25 -4.89
CA VAL A 279 6.16 -1.77 -5.15
C VAL A 279 6.37 -1.24 -6.69
N SER A 280 5.63 -0.23 -7.32
CA SER A 280 5.22 0.37 -8.69
C SER A 280 4.20 1.54 -8.65
N GLY A 281 4.72 2.62 -9.14
CA GLY A 281 4.03 3.68 -9.79
C GLY A 281 5.21 4.37 -10.39
N ILE A 282 5.18 4.67 -11.68
CA ILE A 282 6.26 5.48 -12.20
C ILE A 282 6.17 6.82 -11.48
N LEU A 283 7.23 7.12 -10.74
CA LEU A 283 7.50 8.41 -10.16
C LEU A 283 7.78 9.32 -11.34
N ARG A 284 6.77 10.06 -11.82
CA ARG A 284 7.00 11.10 -12.82
C ARG A 284 7.38 12.36 -12.04
N SER A 285 8.68 12.65 -12.04
CA SER A 285 9.27 13.92 -11.58
C SER A 285 8.74 14.42 -10.23
N SER A 286 8.90 13.63 -9.16
CA SER A 286 8.76 14.14 -7.80
C SER A 286 10.15 14.31 -7.22
N GLU A 287 10.41 15.46 -6.59
CA GLU A 287 11.62 15.65 -5.79
C GLU A 287 11.72 14.63 -4.65
N PHE A 288 10.66 13.91 -4.29
CA PHE A 288 10.64 13.04 -3.11
C PHE A 288 10.20 11.60 -3.44
N PRO A 289 10.76 10.57 -2.78
CA PRO A 289 10.34 9.18 -2.96
C PRO A 289 8.93 8.95 -2.43
N ILE A 290 8.12 8.14 -3.13
CA ILE A 290 6.72 7.90 -2.74
C ILE A 290 6.57 7.26 -1.36
N LEU A 291 7.53 6.40 -0.96
CA LEU A 291 7.55 5.80 0.39
C LEU A 291 7.72 6.85 1.49
N SER A 292 8.29 8.02 1.17
CA SER A 292 8.50 9.16 2.05
C SER A 292 7.21 9.98 2.30
N TYR A 293 6.02 9.42 2.03
CA TYR A 293 4.73 10.02 2.41
C TYR A 293 3.69 8.99 2.85
N LEU A 294 4.13 7.80 3.27
CA LEU A 294 3.20 6.78 3.77
C LEU A 294 3.13 6.86 5.29
N THR A 295 1.93 7.09 5.81
CA THR A 295 1.68 7.15 7.23
C THR A 295 0.73 6.03 7.66
N TYR A 296 1.24 5.11 8.47
CA TYR A 296 0.47 4.05 9.11
C TYR A 296 0.05 4.45 10.52
N GLY A 297 -1.12 3.97 10.92
CA GLY A 297 -1.61 4.11 12.28
C GLY A 297 -2.61 3.03 12.64
N VAL A 298 -3.18 3.17 13.83
CA VAL A 298 -4.25 2.30 14.33
C VAL A 298 -5.35 3.17 14.90
N MET A 299 -6.58 2.88 14.48
CA MET A 299 -7.80 3.49 14.95
C MET A 299 -8.66 2.44 15.66
N GLU A 300 -9.34 2.83 16.73
CA GLU A 300 -10.28 1.99 17.45
C GLU A 300 -11.70 2.44 17.19
N PHE A 301 -12.57 1.53 16.74
CA PHE A 301 -13.97 1.84 16.52
C PHE A 301 -14.84 0.65 16.91
N GLN A 302 -15.82 0.89 17.78
CA GLN A 302 -16.79 -0.12 18.25
C GLN A 302 -16.14 -1.45 18.71
N GLY A 303 -15.02 -1.36 19.43
CA GLY A 303 -14.31 -2.53 19.98
C GLY A 303 -13.43 -3.29 18.98
N LYS A 304 -13.25 -2.76 17.76
CA LYS A 304 -12.32 -3.30 16.76
C LYS A 304 -11.15 -2.35 16.50
N ASN A 305 -10.00 -2.91 16.15
CA ASN A 305 -8.82 -2.17 15.71
C ASN A 305 -8.75 -2.16 14.19
N TYR A 306 -8.52 -0.99 13.62
CA TYR A 306 -8.40 -0.76 12.19
C TYR A 306 -7.02 -0.19 11.89
N ILE A 307 -6.40 -0.66 10.82
CA ILE A 307 -5.17 -0.07 10.31
C ILE A 307 -5.55 1.15 9.49
N THR A 308 -4.97 2.30 9.81
CA THR A 308 -5.08 3.50 9.01
C THR A 308 -3.84 3.61 8.12
N LEU A 309 -4.04 3.97 6.87
CA LEU A 309 -2.99 4.24 5.91
C LEU A 309 -3.32 5.54 5.19
N TRP A 310 -2.49 6.56 5.39
CA TRP A 310 -2.50 7.77 4.59
C TRP A 310 -1.32 7.75 3.61
N SER A 311 -1.56 8.25 2.41
CA SER A 311 -0.59 8.33 1.32
C SER A 311 -0.54 9.75 0.79
N GLY A 312 0.47 10.51 1.19
CA GLY A 312 0.74 11.86 0.70
C GLY A 312 1.41 11.92 -0.68
N ARG A 313 1.34 10.84 -1.47
CA ARG A 313 1.89 10.76 -2.84
C ARG A 313 1.45 11.94 -3.71
N PHE A 314 0.25 12.44 -3.49
CA PHE A 314 -0.36 13.49 -4.31
C PHE A 314 -0.43 14.84 -3.61
N ASN A 315 0.29 15.02 -2.49
CA ASN A 315 0.26 16.27 -1.72
C ASN A 315 0.69 17.52 -2.50
N PHE A 316 1.44 17.35 -3.60
CA PHE A 316 1.89 18.45 -4.47
C PHE A 316 1.09 18.54 -5.78
N ASP A 317 0.10 17.67 -5.97
CA ASP A 317 -0.85 17.76 -7.06
C ASP A 317 -2.16 18.30 -6.49
N GLU A 318 -2.32 19.63 -6.50
CA GLU A 318 -3.53 20.31 -6.04
C GLU A 318 -4.79 19.89 -6.81
N ASN A 319 -4.62 19.29 -8.00
CA ASN A 319 -5.71 18.76 -8.81
C ASN A 319 -5.90 17.25 -8.63
N SER A 320 -5.11 16.61 -7.77
CA SER A 320 -5.28 15.20 -7.49
C SER A 320 -6.65 14.95 -6.91
N THR A 321 -7.26 13.89 -7.41
CA THR A 321 -8.56 13.43 -6.92
C THR A 321 -8.48 11.97 -6.46
N TYR A 322 -7.26 11.51 -6.20
CA TYR A 322 -6.99 10.16 -5.74
C TYR A 322 -7.24 10.08 -4.23
N PRO A 323 -7.98 9.07 -3.74
CA PRO A 323 -8.16 8.87 -2.30
C PRO A 323 -6.82 8.66 -1.58
N GLU A 324 -6.53 9.51 -0.60
CA GLU A 324 -5.26 9.51 0.13
C GLU A 324 -5.32 8.61 1.36
N THR A 325 -6.50 8.46 1.95
CA THR A 325 -6.68 7.69 3.19
C THR A 325 -7.40 6.39 2.91
N ARG A 326 -6.94 5.32 3.55
CA ARG A 326 -7.51 3.99 3.49
C ARG A 326 -7.58 3.38 4.89
N ILE A 327 -8.70 2.77 5.20
CA ILE A 327 -8.99 2.15 6.50
C ILE A 327 -9.20 0.66 6.29
N TYR A 328 -8.43 -0.15 6.98
CA TYR A 328 -8.45 -1.60 6.84
C TYR A 328 -8.85 -2.27 8.13
N LEU A 329 -9.67 -3.30 7.99
CA LEU A 329 -9.91 -4.28 9.04
C LEU A 329 -9.05 -5.50 8.75
N LEU A 330 -8.24 -5.90 9.72
CA LEU A 330 -7.51 -7.16 9.69
C LEU A 330 -8.26 -8.18 10.54
N GLU A 331 -8.72 -9.27 9.93
CA GLU A 331 -9.36 -10.40 10.61
C GLU A 331 -8.65 -11.70 10.19
N GLY A 332 -7.86 -12.26 11.11
CA GLY A 332 -7.06 -13.47 10.88
C GLY A 332 -5.92 -13.30 9.87
N ASN A 333 -6.11 -13.78 8.63
CA ASN A 333 -5.16 -13.61 7.51
C ASN A 333 -5.71 -12.71 6.41
N LYS A 334 -6.89 -12.11 6.59
CA LYS A 334 -7.56 -11.30 5.59
C LYS A 334 -7.50 -9.84 6.00
N ARG A 335 -6.92 -9.03 5.11
CA ARG A 335 -6.99 -7.57 5.19
C ARG A 335 -8.09 -7.09 4.26
N GLU A 336 -9.08 -6.40 4.82
CA GLU A 336 -10.24 -5.91 4.09
C GLU A 336 -10.29 -4.39 4.16
N LEU A 337 -10.29 -3.72 3.01
CA LEU A 337 -10.53 -2.29 2.93
C LEU A 337 -11.97 -1.99 3.31
N LYS A 338 -12.17 -1.09 4.27
CA LYS A 338 -13.48 -0.68 4.80
C LYS A 338 -13.87 0.75 4.43
N CYS A 339 -12.90 1.65 4.29
CA CYS A 339 -13.12 3.01 3.84
C CYS A 339 -11.94 3.47 2.98
N THR A 340 -12.22 4.30 1.98
CA THR A 340 -11.18 5.06 1.27
C THR A 340 -11.74 6.40 0.84
N TYR A 341 -10.97 7.47 1.06
CA TYR A 341 -11.37 8.84 0.74
C TYR A 341 -10.17 9.74 0.47
#